data_AF-A0A530LRH1-F1
#
_entry.id   AF-A0A530LRH1-F1
#
_cell.length_a   1.000
_cell.length_b   1.000
_cell.length_c   1.000
_cell.angle_alpha   90.00
_cell.angle_beta   90.00
_cell.angle_gamma   90.00
#
_symmetry.space_group_name_H-M   'P 1'
#
loop_
_entity.id
_entity.type
_entity.pdbx_description
1 polymer ?
#
loop_
_entity_poly.entity_id
_entity_poly.type
_entity_poly.pdbx_seq_one_letter_code
_entity_poly.pdbx_strand_id
1 'polypeptide(L)' 'MAGHSQFKNIMHRKGRQDAVRSKMFSKLAREITVAAKSGTPDPS' A
#
# COMPACT_ATOMS: atom_id res chain seq x y z
N MET A 1 -26.05 -1.20 -9.63
CA MET A 1 -26.02 -1.68 -8.23
C MET A 1 -26.37 -0.51 -7.29
N ALA A 2 -27.59 -0.01 -7.35
CA ALA A 2 -28.07 1.15 -6.59
C ALA A 2 -29.25 0.75 -5.68
N GLY A 3 -29.08 -0.34 -4.93
CA GLY A 3 -30.12 -0.86 -4.02
C GLY A 3 -29.57 -1.38 -2.70
N HIS A 4 -28.31 -1.11 -2.37
CA HIS A 4 -27.67 -1.53 -1.12
C HIS A 4 -26.99 -0.33 -0.47
N SER A 5 -27.10 -0.25 0.86
CA SER A 5 -26.56 0.81 1.72
C SER A 5 -25.29 1.44 1.14
N GLN A 6 -25.36 2.74 0.86
CA GLN A 6 -24.24 3.54 0.34
C GLN A 6 -22.97 3.31 1.17
N PHE A 7 -23.12 3.21 2.50
CA PHE A 7 -22.05 2.93 3.43
C PHE A 7 -21.39 1.57 3.21
N LYS A 8 -22.19 0.51 2.99
CA LYS A 8 -21.65 -0.85 2.71
C LYS A 8 -20.87 -0.88 1.40
N ASN A 9 -21.35 -0.21 0.36
CA ASN A 9 -20.62 -0.09 -0.90
C ASN A 9 -19.29 0.66 -0.74
N ILE A 10 -19.28 1.74 0.05
CA ILE A 10 -18.07 2.48 0.38
C ILE A 10 -17.09 1.61 1.17
N MET A 11 -17.56 0.87 2.18
CA MET A 11 -16.76 -0.03 3.00
C MET A 11 -16.05 -1.10 2.15
N HIS A 12 -16.77 -1.82 1.29
CA HIS A 12 -16.17 -2.85 0.45
C HIS A 12 -15.19 -2.29 -0.58
N ARG A 13 -15.45 -1.09 -1.11
CA ARG A 13 -14.53 -0.42 -2.03
C ARG A 13 -13.26 0.02 -1.31
N LYS A 14 -13.39 0.67 -0.15
CA LYS A 14 -12.24 1.10 0.67
C LYS A 14 -11.41 -0.09 1.13
N GLY A 15 -12.03 -1.13 1.68
CA GLY A 15 -11.32 -2.34 2.12
C GLY A 15 -10.52 -3.03 1.02
N ARG A 16 -11.05 -3.09 -0.22
CA ARG A 16 -10.29 -3.60 -1.38
C ARG A 16 -9.10 -2.71 -1.73
N GLN A 17 -9.27 -1.39 -1.72
CA GLN A 17 -8.18 -0.46 -2.01
C GLN A 17 -7.08 -0.53 -0.95
N ASP A 18 -7.46 -0.59 0.32
CA ASP A 18 -6.53 -0.66 1.44
C ASP A 18 -5.73 -1.97 1.44
N ALA A 19 -6.36 -3.09 1.08
CA ALA A 19 -5.68 -4.38 0.94
C ALA A 19 -4.63 -4.39 -0.20
N VAL A 20 -4.93 -3.73 -1.32
CA VAL A 20 -3.96 -3.58 -2.42
C VAL A 20 -2.82 -2.64 -2.00
N ARG A 21 -3.15 -1.53 -1.34
CA ARG A 21 -2.19 -0.52 -0.89
C ARG A 21 -1.24 -1.05 0.17
N SER A 22 -1.72 -1.82 1.14
CA SER A 22 -0.89 -2.40 2.21
C SER A 22 0.19 -3.31 1.64
N LYS A 23 -0.14 -4.16 0.65
CA LYS A 23 0.82 -5.02 -0.03
C LYS A 23 1.94 -4.24 -0.72
N MET A 24 1.62 -3.11 -1.35
CA MET A 24 2.61 -2.24 -1.99
C MET A 24 3.52 -1.57 -0.96
N PHE A 25 2.95 -1.02 0.11
CA PHE A 25 3.75 -0.39 1.18
C PHE A 25 4.71 -1.37 1.85
N SER A 26 4.28 -2.61 2.11
CA SER A 26 5.18 -3.61 2.70
C SER A 26 6.37 -3.94 1.79
N LYS A 27 6.18 -3.94 0.46
CA LYS A 27 7.30 -4.10 -0.48
C LYS A 27 8.22 -2.90 -0.45
N LEU A 28 7.68 -1.69 -0.58
CA LEU A 28 8.47 -0.45 -0.56
C LEU A 28 9.27 -0.30 0.74
N ALA A 29 8.66 -0.58 1.89
CA ALA A 29 9.35 -0.51 3.18
C ALA A 29 10.53 -1.49 3.26
N ARG A 30 10.38 -2.70 2.71
CA ARG A 30 11.45 -3.68 2.61
C ARG A 30 12.58 -3.17 1.71
N GLU A 31 12.26 -2.68 0.53
CA GLU A 31 13.26 -2.13 -0.41
C GLU A 31 14.03 -0.97 0.19
N ILE A 32 13.34 -0.02 0.85
CA ILE A 32 13.98 1.11 1.55
C ILE A 32 14.93 0.59 2.64
N THR A 33 14.51 -0.39 3.43
CA THR A 33 15.34 -0.97 4.49
C THR A 33 16.57 -1.67 3.93
N VAL A 34 16.43 -2.40 2.81
CA VAL A 34 17.55 -3.05 2.14
C VAL A 34 18.50 -2.02 1.56
N ALA A 35 18.01 -1.04 0.81
CA ALA A 35 18.83 0.03 0.23
C ALA A 35 19.61 0.80 1.31
N ALA A 36 18.97 1.13 2.43
CA ALA A 36 19.62 1.78 3.56
C ALA A 36 20.71 0.91 4.21
N LYS A 37 20.50 -0.41 4.28
CA LYS A 37 21.49 -1.36 4.83
C LYS A 37 22.65 -1.66 3.89
N SER A 38 22.38 -1.71 2.59
CA SER A 38 23.40 -1.97 1.56
C SER A 38 24.40 -0.83 1.41
N GLY A 39 24.13 0.33 2.03
CA GLY A 39 24.92 1.55 1.87
C GLY A 39 24.67 2.16 0.50
N THR A 40 24.34 3.45 0.46
CA THR A 40 24.43 4.20 -0.80
C THR A 40 25.92 4.31 -1.15
N PRO A 41 26.39 3.92 -2.35
CA PRO A 41 27.63 4.48 -2.86
C PRO A 41 27.48 6.00 -2.79
N ASP A 42 28.50 6.69 -2.30
CA ASP A 42 28.52 8.14 -2.23
C ASP A 42 28.06 8.72 -3.58
N PRO A 43 26.96 9.50 -3.63
CA PRO A 43 26.44 10.04 -4.88
C PRO A 43 27.27 11.23 -5.42
N SER A 44 28.53 11.38 -4.98
CA SER A 44 29.47 12.39 -5.46
C SER A 44 30.00 12.09 -6.86
#